data_AF-A0A0F9RS51-F1
#
_entry.id   AF-A0A0F9RS51-F1
#
_cell.length_a   1.000
_cell.length_b   1.000
_cell.length_c   1.000
_cell.angle_alpha   90.00
_cell.angle_beta   90.00
_cell.angle_gamma   90.00
#
_symmetry.space_group_name_H-M   'P 1'
#
loop_
_entity.id
_entity.type
_entity.pdbx_description
1 polymer ?
#
loop_
_entity_poly.entity_id
_entity_poly.type
_entity_poly.pdbx_seq_one_letter_code
_entity_poly.pdbx_strand_id
1 'polypeptide(L)' 'MIYQTTLMMAPIMITIIIVLIIFWIIAIGLALWVYKDAKKRDMNAAVWLLIVLVTGCIGCIIYVIVRD' A
#
# COMPACT_ATOMS: atom_id res chain seq x y z
N MET A 1 29.35 -1.21 26.14
CA MET A 1 28.64 -2.29 25.41
C MET A 1 27.23 -1.87 24.98
N ILE A 2 26.31 -1.51 25.90
CA ILE A 2 24.90 -1.18 25.57
C ILE A 2 24.74 0.05 24.65
N TYR A 3 25.49 1.13 24.89
CA TYR A 3 25.44 2.35 24.06
C TYR A 3 25.87 2.14 22.60
N GLN A 4 26.80 1.22 22.38
CA GLN A 4 27.33 0.94 21.04
C GLN A 4 26.32 0.11 20.23
N THR A 5 25.64 -0.84 20.89
CA THR A 5 24.54 -1.60 20.28
C THR A 5 23.32 -0.73 19.97
N THR A 6 22.97 0.24 20.81
CA THR A 6 21.83 1.14 20.52
C THR A 6 22.12 2.07 19.35
N LEU A 7 23.35 2.60 19.24
CA LEU A 7 23.79 3.43 18.11
C LEU A 7 23.77 2.67 16.77
N MET A 8 24.04 1.36 16.78
CA MET A 8 23.98 0.52 15.57
C MET A 8 22.55 0.15 15.17
N MET A 9 21.64 -0.02 16.13
CA MET A 9 20.25 -0.43 15.87
C MET A 9 19.31 0.75 15.53
N ALA A 10 19.57 1.94 16.08
CA ALA A 10 18.77 3.14 15.83
C ALA A 10 18.59 3.49 14.33
N PRO A 11 19.65 3.55 13.50
CA PRO A 11 19.48 3.88 12.08
C PRO A 11 18.68 2.80 11.32
N ILE A 12 18.85 1.52 11.68
CA ILE A 12 18.10 0.41 11.07
C ILE A 12 16.59 0.57 11.34
N MET A 13 16.23 0.89 12.59
CA MET A 13 14.82 1.13 12.96
C MET A 13 14.23 2.33 12.19
N ILE A 14 14.98 3.41 12.05
CA ILE A 14 14.55 4.59 11.28
C ILE A 14 14.32 4.23 9.81
N THR A 15 15.25 3.48 9.20
CA THR A 15 15.09 3.04 7.81
C THR A 15 13.84 2.17 7.62
N ILE A 16 13.58 1.23 8.53
CA ILE A 16 12.38 0.37 8.48
C ILE A 16 11.11 1.23 8.54
N ILE A 17 11.06 2.21 9.45
CA ILE A 17 9.91 3.11 9.58
C ILE A 17 9.69 3.90 8.28
N ILE A 18 10.75 4.44 7.68
CA ILE A 18 10.66 5.19 6.41
C ILE A 18 10.12 4.29 5.29
N VAL A 19 10.63 3.06 5.16
CA VAL A 19 10.17 2.11 4.14
C VAL A 19 8.68 1.78 4.34
N LEU A 20 8.24 1.55 5.58
CA LEU A 20 6.84 1.29 5.88
C LEU A 20 5.95 2.48 5.51
N ILE A 21 6.37 3.70 5.83
CA ILE A 21 5.61 4.92 5.48
C ILE A 21 5.46 5.03 3.95
N ILE A 22 6.54 4.85 3.20
CA ILE A 22 6.51 4.89 1.73
C ILE A 22 5.56 3.81 1.18
N PHE A 23 5.63 2.59 1.72
CA PHE A 23 4.73 1.50 1.33
C PHE A 23 3.26 1.85 1.54
N TRP A 24 2.91 2.41 2.71
CA TRP A 24 1.53 2.84 2.99
C TRP A 24 1.06 3.98 2.08
N ILE A 25 1.92 4.95 1.77
CA ILE A 25 1.60 6.03 0.82
C ILE A 25 1.25 5.45 -0.56
N ILE A 26 2.06 4.51 -1.04
CA ILE A 26 1.83 3.84 -2.34
C ILE A 26 0.55 3.01 -2.30
N ALA A 27 0.32 2.24 -1.23
CA ALA A 27 -0.87 1.40 -1.08
C ALA A 27 -2.17 2.23 -1.07
N ILE A 28 -2.21 3.34 -0.32
CA ILE A 28 -3.35 4.25 -0.29
C ILE A 28 -3.53 4.93 -1.66
N GLY A 29 -2.43 5.39 -2.28
CA GLY A 29 -2.47 5.98 -3.63
C GLY A 29 -3.06 5.01 -4.67
N LEU A 30 -2.66 3.74 -4.62
CA LEU A 30 -3.21 2.69 -5.47
C LEU A 30 -4.70 2.46 -5.20
N ALA A 31 -5.13 2.35 -3.93
CA ALA A 31 -6.54 2.17 -3.60
C ALA A 31 -7.41 3.33 -4.13
N LEU A 32 -6.96 4.57 -3.97
CA LEU A 32 -7.63 5.75 -4.51
C LEU A 32 -7.69 5.75 -6.04
N TRP A 33 -6.62 5.30 -6.68
CA TRP A 33 -6.57 5.16 -8.13
C TRP A 33 -7.54 4.08 -8.63
N VAL A 34 -7.57 2.90 -7.99
CA VAL A 34 -8.51 1.80 -8.29
C VAL A 34 -9.95 2.30 -8.19
N TYR A 35 -10.29 3.03 -7.12
CA TYR A 35 -11.64 3.59 -6.97
C TYR A 35 -12.00 4.57 -8.10
N LYS A 36 -11.08 5.48 -8.45
CA LYS A 36 -11.30 6.44 -9.54
C LYS A 36 -11.41 5.75 -10.90
N ASP A 37 -10.60 4.74 -11.16
CA ASP A 37 -10.60 3.98 -12.41
C ASP A 37 -11.88 3.14 -12.54
N ALA A 38 -12.29 2.45 -11.47
CA ALA A 38 -13.52 1.66 -11.45
C ALA A 38 -14.77 2.54 -11.63
N LYS A 39 -14.78 3.73 -11.00
CA LYS A 39 -15.88 4.70 -11.14
C LYS A 39 -16.01 5.24 -12.57
N LYS A 40 -14.90 5.37 -13.31
CA LYS A 40 -14.92 5.80 -14.72
C LYS A 40 -15.44 4.72 -15.67
N ARG A 41 -15.37 3.45 -15.26
CA ARG A 41 -15.76 2.28 -16.07
C ARG A 41 -17.15 1.75 -15.71
N ASP A 42 -17.95 2.53 -14.97
CA ASP A 42 -19.26 2.12 -14.42
C ASP A 42 -19.22 0.78 -13.64
N MET A 43 -18.04 0.42 -13.12
CA MET A 43 -17.84 -0.74 -12.26
C MET A 43 -18.15 -0.37 -10.81
N ASN A 44 -18.41 -1.37 -9.98
CA ASN A 44 -18.75 -1.18 -8.58
C ASN A 44 -17.53 -0.72 -7.76
N ALA A 45 -17.22 0.58 -7.82
CA ALA A 45 -15.98 1.17 -7.32
C ALA A 45 -15.75 0.97 -5.82
N ALA A 46 -16.82 0.99 -5.03
CA ALA A 46 -16.74 0.75 -3.59
C ALA A 46 -16.30 -0.69 -3.28
N VAL A 47 -16.76 -1.67 -4.06
CA VAL A 47 -16.39 -3.09 -3.90
C VAL A 47 -14.91 -3.28 -4.25
N TRP A 48 -14.46 -2.71 -5.37
CA TRP A 48 -13.05 -2.79 -5.78
C TRP A 48 -12.11 -2.09 -4.80
N LEU A 49 -12.48 -0.92 -4.29
CA LEU A 49 -11.73 -0.26 -3.22
C LEU A 49 -11.62 -1.17 -1.99
N LEU A 50 -12.72 -1.78 -1.55
CA LEU A 50 -12.74 -2.62 -0.35
C LEU A 50 -11.88 -3.89 -0.53
N ILE A 51 -11.93 -4.51 -1.71
CA ILE A 51 -11.06 -5.65 -2.06
C ILE A 51 -9.59 -5.24 -1.95
N VAL A 52 -9.19 -4.11 -2.56
CA VAL A 52 -7.82 -3.62 -2.54
C VAL A 52 -7.38 -3.21 -1.13
N LEU A 53 -8.30 -2.70 -0.31
CA LEU A 53 -8.00 -2.31 1.07
C LEU A 53 -7.78 -3.53 1.97
N VAL A 54 -8.54 -4.62 1.78
CA VAL A 54 -8.44 -5.84 2.60
C VAL A 54 -7.29 -6.75 2.15
N THR A 55 -7.09 -6.89 0.83
CA THR A 55 -6.06 -7.79 0.28
C THR A 55 -4.76 -7.06 -0.10
N GLY A 56 -4.72 -5.73 0.03
CA GLY A 56 -3.55 -4.90 -0.23
C GLY A 56 -3.10 -4.94 -1.69
N CYS A 57 -1.79 -5.11 -1.90
CA CYS A 57 -1.19 -5.18 -3.23
C CYS A 57 -1.80 -6.29 -4.11
N ILE A 58 -2.22 -7.41 -3.52
CA ILE A 58 -2.82 -8.54 -4.24
C ILE A 58 -4.14 -8.12 -4.89
N GLY A 59 -5.01 -7.43 -4.16
CA GLY A 59 -6.27 -6.91 -4.70
C GLY A 59 -6.03 -5.92 -5.84
N CYS A 60 -4.98 -5.12 -5.76
CA CYS A 60 -4.62 -4.19 -6.82
C CYS A 60 -4.20 -4.94 -8.10
N ILE A 61 -3.45 -6.03 -7.97
CA ILE A 61 -3.06 -6.88 -9.11
C ILE A 61 -4.31 -7.52 -9.74
N ILE A 62 -5.21 -8.07 -8.92
CA ILE A 62 -6.48 -8.65 -9.40
C ILE A 62 -7.31 -7.61 -10.13
N TYR A 63 -7.44 -6.39 -9.59
CA TYR A 63 -8.15 -5.30 -10.25
C TYR A 63 -7.56 -4.99 -11.63
N VAL A 64 -6.22 -4.93 -11.73
CA VAL A 64 -5.54 -4.64 -12.99
C VAL A 64 -5.74 -5.74 -14.04
N ILE A 65 -5.90 -7.00 -13.62
CA ILE A 65 -6.19 -8.12 -14.53
C ILE A 65 -7.67 -8.13 -14.95
N VAL A 66 -8.59 -7.82 -14.04
CA VAL A 66 -10.04 -7.86 -14.32
C VAL A 66 -10.53 -6.63 -15.08
N ARG A 67 -9.81 -5.51 -14.99
CA ARG A 67 -10.16 -4.28 -15.72
C ARG A 67 -9.72 -4.28 -17.20
N ASP A 68 -8.85 -5.21 -17.60
CA ASP A 68 -8.57 -5.51 -19.03
C ASP A 68 -9.81 -6.19 -19.63
#